data_AF-A0A1G0I828-F1
#
_entry.id   AF-A0A1G0I828-F1
#
_cell.length_a   1.000
_cell.length_b   1.000
_cell.length_c   1.000
_cell.angle_alpha   90.00
_cell.angle_beta   90.00
_cell.angle_gamma   90.00
#
_symmetry.space_group_name_H-M   'P 1'
#
loop_
_entity.id
_entity.type
_entity.pdbx_description
1 polymer ?
#
loop_
_entity_poly.entity_id
_entity_poly.type
_entity_poly.pdbx_seq_one_letter_code
_entity_poly.pdbx_strand_id
1 'polypeptide(L)'
;MSVPRGFTLIELMIVVAIIAVLAAIAISQYQDYLIRSQIAEGPSLATAAKTAVVEFYSKTGHFPSGACTDGNSSVGLASPASISGSYVSRVFVAGEGCAASLEAGSILTVFNSDAPQKANVAIDGAGLIFEPTINAGSISWQCKKFLVAGSVVLQDRWLPSSCR
;
A
#
# COMPACT_ATOMS: atom_id res chain seq x y z
N MET A 1 27.48 53.07 19.36
CA MET A 1 26.68 51.98 18.74
C MET A 1 27.61 51.06 17.98
N SER A 2 27.72 49.79 18.39
CA SER A 2 28.40 48.76 17.59
C SER A 2 27.53 48.43 16.39
N VAL A 3 27.98 48.77 15.18
CA VAL A 3 27.31 48.40 13.93
C VAL A 3 27.34 46.87 13.83
N PRO A 4 26.19 46.19 13.69
CA PRO A 4 26.18 44.74 13.43
C PRO A 4 26.95 44.45 12.14
N ARG A 5 27.98 43.59 12.21
CA ARG A 5 28.62 43.06 10.99
C ARG A 5 27.60 42.15 10.31
N GLY A 6 27.10 42.58 9.14
CA GLY A 6 26.23 41.78 8.30
C GLY A 6 26.98 40.62 7.62
N PHE A 7 26.23 39.61 7.18
CA PHE A 7 26.75 38.54 6.33
C PHE A 7 27.25 39.10 5.00
N THR A 8 28.37 38.55 4.50
CA THR A 8 28.87 38.88 3.16
C THR A 8 28.09 38.12 2.09
N LEU A 9 28.01 38.70 0.88
CA LEU A 9 27.34 38.07 -0.26
C LEU A 9 28.02 36.74 -0.63
N ILE A 10 29.35 36.67 -0.46
CA ILE A 10 30.12 35.45 -0.74
C ILE A 10 29.85 34.33 0.28
N GLU A 11 29.70 34.66 1.58
CA GLU A 11 29.30 33.69 2.60
C GLU A 11 27.92 33.12 2.30
N LEU A 12 26.97 33.98 1.90
CA LEU A 12 25.62 33.54 1.57
C LEU A 12 25.62 32.62 0.33
N MET A 13 26.40 32.96 -0.71
CA MET A 13 26.50 32.12 -1.92
C MET A 13 27.08 30.73 -1.63
N ILE A 14 28.10 30.63 -0.77
CA ILE A 14 28.68 29.33 -0.40
C ILE A 14 27.67 28.50 0.38
N VAL A 15 26.94 29.11 1.32
CA VAL A 15 25.91 28.42 2.12
C VAL A 15 24.80 27.89 1.21
N VAL A 16 24.32 28.70 0.25
CA VAL A 16 23.29 28.27 -0.70
C VAL A 16 23.78 27.12 -1.59
N ALA A 17 25.04 27.16 -2.04
CA ALA A 17 25.62 26.08 -2.83
C ALA A 17 25.67 24.75 -2.07
N ILE A 18 26.07 24.78 -0.79
CA ILE A 18 26.11 23.58 0.06
C ILE A 18 24.68 23.05 0.29
N ILE A 19 23.72 23.93 0.62
CA ILE A 19 22.32 23.53 0.83
C ILE A 19 21.72 22.92 -0.44
N ALA A 20 22.02 23.46 -1.62
CA ALA A 20 21.52 22.94 -2.89
C ALA A 20 21.97 21.49 -3.14
N VAL A 21 23.24 21.16 -2.86
CA VAL A 21 23.78 19.80 -2.99
C VAL A 21 23.14 18.86 -1.97
N LEU A 22 23.03 19.29 -0.71
CA LEU A 22 22.39 18.47 0.34
C LEU A 22 20.91 18.22 0.05
N ALA A 23 20.18 19.22 -0.43
CA ALA A 23 18.77 19.12 -0.78
C ALA A 23 18.55 18.13 -1.93
N ALA A 24 19.40 18.15 -2.96
CA ALA A 24 19.29 17.23 -4.09
C ALA A 24 19.31 15.75 -3.66
N ILE A 25 20.17 15.40 -2.70
CA ILE A 25 20.26 14.04 -2.15
C ILE A 25 19.07 13.76 -1.22
N ALA A 26 18.78 14.69 -0.30
CA ALA A 26 17.76 14.53 0.72
C ALA A 26 16.34 14.38 0.16
N ILE A 27 16.00 15.09 -0.92
CA ILE A 27 14.66 15.05 -1.53
C ILE A 27 14.31 13.63 -1.98
N SER A 28 15.22 12.93 -2.66
CA SER A 28 14.96 11.58 -3.14
C SER A 28 14.70 10.59 -2.00
N GLN A 29 15.48 10.67 -0.92
CA GLN A 29 15.33 9.81 0.25
C GLN A 29 14.04 10.11 1.02
N TYR A 30 13.67 11.40 1.11
CA TYR A 30 12.43 11.79 1.77
C TYR A 30 11.19 11.30 1.00
N GLN A 31 11.21 11.34 -0.34
CA GLN A 31 10.14 10.77 -1.16
C GLN A 31 9.98 9.26 -0.93
N ASP A 32 11.08 8.51 -0.89
CA ASP A 32 11.05 7.07 -0.60
C ASP A 32 10.45 6.77 0.79
N TYR A 33 10.78 7.59 1.79
CA TYR A 33 10.21 7.48 3.13
C TYR A 33 8.70 7.75 3.14
N LEU A 34 8.25 8.80 2.43
CA LEU A 34 6.83 9.11 2.31
C LEU A 34 6.05 8.02 1.58
N ILE A 35 6.60 7.47 0.49
CA ILE A 35 5.94 6.37 -0.23
C ILE A 35 5.81 5.15 0.67
N ARG A 36 6.87 4.79 1.41
CA ARG A 36 6.83 3.66 2.35
C ARG A 36 5.82 3.87 3.47
N SER A 37 5.65 5.10 3.96
CA SER A 37 4.65 5.39 5.00
C SER A 37 3.22 5.28 4.45
N GLN A 38 2.98 5.67 3.19
CA GLN A 38 1.69 5.50 2.52
C GLN A 38 1.35 4.02 2.32
N ILE A 39 2.32 3.20 1.90
CA ILE A 39 2.13 1.76 1.69
C ILE A 39 1.75 1.04 3.00
N ALA A 40 2.19 1.54 4.16
CA ALA A 40 1.87 0.96 5.46
C ALA A 40 0.37 1.01 5.82
N GLU A 41 -0.44 1.83 5.12
CA GLU A 41 -1.90 1.83 5.26
C GLU A 41 -2.56 0.57 4.66
N GLY A 42 -1.95 -0.04 3.64
CA GLY A 42 -2.48 -1.27 3.02
C GLY A 42 -2.67 -2.41 4.04
N PRO A 43 -1.61 -2.83 4.75
CA PRO A 43 -1.71 -3.86 5.78
C PRO A 43 -2.68 -3.53 6.92
N SER A 44 -2.79 -2.27 7.32
CA SER A 44 -3.70 -1.88 8.41
C SER A 44 -5.16 -2.06 7.98
N LEU A 45 -5.54 -1.63 6.78
CA LEU A 45 -6.88 -1.83 6.24
C LEU A 45 -7.19 -3.30 5.92
N ALA A 46 -6.20 -4.08 5.49
CA ALA A 46 -6.38 -5.50 5.21
C ALA A 46 -6.66 -6.32 6.48
N THR A 47 -6.35 -5.82 7.68
CA THR A 47 -6.48 -6.60 8.93
C THR A 47 -7.90 -7.04 9.21
N ALA A 48 -8.89 -6.16 9.02
CA ALA A 48 -10.31 -6.53 9.21
C ALA A 48 -10.76 -7.58 8.19
N ALA A 49 -10.30 -7.46 6.93
CA ALA A 49 -10.60 -8.43 5.89
C ALA A 49 -9.97 -9.79 6.18
N LYS A 50 -8.75 -9.84 6.73
CA LYS A 50 -8.10 -11.09 7.14
C LYS A 50 -8.93 -11.84 8.17
N THR A 51 -9.42 -11.14 9.18
CA THR A 51 -10.29 -11.74 10.21
C THR A 51 -11.57 -12.31 9.60
N ALA A 52 -12.24 -11.55 8.72
CA ALA A 52 -13.46 -12.00 8.06
C ALA A 52 -13.24 -13.24 7.18
N VAL A 53 -12.14 -13.29 6.43
CA VAL A 53 -11.76 -14.47 5.62
C VAL A 53 -11.48 -15.69 6.49
N VAL A 54 -10.74 -15.50 7.61
CA VAL A 54 -10.46 -16.60 8.55
C VAL A 54 -11.74 -17.13 9.19
N GLU A 55 -12.64 -16.25 9.60
CA GLU A 55 -13.93 -16.63 10.18
C GLU A 55 -14.79 -17.39 9.16
N PHE A 56 -14.87 -16.89 7.92
CA PHE A 56 -15.59 -17.56 6.84
C PHE A 56 -15.04 -18.97 6.61
N TYR A 57 -13.73 -19.11 6.40
CA TYR A 57 -13.08 -20.40 6.17
C TYR A 57 -13.30 -21.36 7.36
N SER A 58 -13.23 -20.86 8.59
CA SER A 58 -13.44 -21.68 9.79
C SER A 58 -14.89 -22.20 9.89
N LYS A 59 -15.87 -21.49 9.33
CA LYS A 59 -17.28 -21.89 9.32
C LYS A 59 -17.64 -22.81 8.16
N THR A 60 -17.08 -22.57 6.97
CA THR A 60 -17.50 -23.24 5.73
C THR A 60 -16.52 -24.32 5.26
N GLY A 61 -15.26 -24.27 5.71
CA GLY A 61 -14.19 -25.15 5.27
C GLY A 61 -13.61 -24.82 3.88
N HIS A 62 -14.06 -23.72 3.26
CA HIS A 62 -13.55 -23.27 1.95
C HIS A 62 -13.47 -21.75 1.89
N PHE A 63 -12.69 -21.22 0.94
CA PHE A 63 -12.63 -19.78 0.66
C PHE A 63 -13.89 -19.32 -0.09
N PRO A 64 -14.24 -18.01 -0.06
CA PRO A 64 -15.36 -17.51 -0.84
C PRO A 64 -15.19 -17.86 -2.32
N SER A 65 -16.28 -18.15 -3.01
CA SER A 65 -16.31 -18.43 -4.45
C SER A 65 -17.04 -17.31 -5.20
N GLY A 66 -16.82 -17.21 -6.51
CA GLY A 66 -17.49 -16.22 -7.36
C GLY A 66 -16.56 -15.18 -7.96
N ALA A 67 -17.14 -14.23 -8.69
CA ALA A 67 -16.39 -13.20 -9.39
C ALA A 67 -15.70 -12.25 -8.39
N CYS A 68 -14.77 -11.41 -8.88
CA CYS A 68 -14.04 -10.45 -8.03
C CYS A 68 -14.92 -9.44 -7.28
N THR A 69 -16.21 -9.34 -7.63
CA THR A 69 -17.19 -8.48 -6.98
C THR A 69 -17.84 -9.10 -5.74
N ASP A 70 -17.75 -10.42 -5.59
CA ASP A 70 -18.63 -11.19 -4.69
C ASP A 70 -17.90 -11.68 -3.44
N GLY A 71 -16.57 -11.64 -3.41
CA GLY A 71 -15.79 -12.14 -2.28
C GLY A 71 -16.04 -11.36 -1.00
N ASN A 72 -16.12 -10.02 -1.06
CA ASN A 72 -16.39 -9.19 0.12
C ASN A 72 -17.75 -9.51 0.75
N SER A 73 -18.81 -9.56 -0.05
CA SER A 73 -20.17 -9.81 0.45
C SER A 73 -20.31 -11.22 1.01
N SER A 74 -19.61 -12.19 0.42
CA SER A 74 -19.55 -13.58 0.90
C SER A 74 -18.94 -13.70 2.31
N VAL A 75 -17.94 -12.88 2.62
CA VAL A 75 -17.32 -12.82 3.96
C VAL A 75 -17.94 -11.75 4.88
N GLY A 76 -19.07 -11.14 4.48
CA GLY A 76 -19.80 -10.16 5.30
C GLY A 76 -19.14 -8.76 5.38
N LEU A 77 -18.26 -8.43 4.43
CA LEU A 77 -17.64 -7.11 4.33
C LEU A 77 -18.43 -6.17 3.41
N ALA A 78 -18.22 -4.86 3.60
CA ALA A 78 -18.75 -3.83 2.70
C ALA A 78 -18.16 -3.95 1.29
N SER A 79 -18.78 -3.26 0.32
CA SER A 79 -18.28 -3.22 -1.05
C SER A 79 -16.83 -2.71 -1.11
N PRO A 80 -15.99 -3.19 -2.05
CA PRO A 80 -14.56 -2.90 -2.04
C PRO A 80 -14.17 -1.42 -1.92
N ALA A 81 -14.88 -0.54 -2.64
CA ALA A 81 -14.61 0.90 -2.63
C ALA A 81 -15.04 1.60 -1.32
N SER A 82 -15.91 0.97 -0.53
CA SER A 82 -16.30 1.47 0.80
C SER A 82 -15.23 1.22 1.85
N ILE A 83 -14.33 0.27 1.60
CA ILE A 83 -13.18 -0.02 2.47
C ILE A 83 -11.98 0.75 1.90
N SER A 84 -11.91 2.04 2.24
CA SER A 84 -10.90 2.96 1.74
C SER A 84 -10.23 3.74 2.87
N GLY A 85 -9.08 4.33 2.58
CA GLY A 85 -8.29 5.17 3.47
C GLY A 85 -7.81 6.43 2.77
N SER A 86 -6.74 7.02 3.32
CA SER A 86 -6.12 8.23 2.78
C SER A 86 -5.36 7.97 1.48
N TYR A 87 -4.81 6.76 1.32
CA TYR A 87 -3.98 6.35 0.19
C TYR A 87 -4.55 5.11 -0.51
N VAL A 88 -5.24 4.24 0.23
CA VAL A 88 -5.91 3.06 -0.32
C VAL A 88 -7.31 3.41 -0.82
N SER A 89 -7.61 3.08 -2.08
CA SER A 89 -8.92 3.32 -2.70
C SER A 89 -9.93 2.21 -2.46
N ARG A 90 -9.44 0.97 -2.29
CA ARG A 90 -10.30 -0.21 -2.09
C ARG A 90 -9.55 -1.35 -1.45
N VAL A 91 -10.29 -2.15 -0.70
CA VAL A 91 -9.88 -3.46 -0.20
C VAL A 91 -10.88 -4.49 -0.69
N PHE A 92 -10.41 -5.48 -1.42
CA PHE A 92 -11.27 -6.57 -1.88
C PHE A 92 -10.72 -7.95 -1.53
N VAL A 93 -11.63 -8.89 -1.35
CA VAL A 93 -11.38 -10.30 -1.12
C VAL A 93 -11.69 -11.03 -2.43
N ALA A 94 -10.74 -11.82 -2.92
CA ALA A 94 -10.89 -12.62 -4.12
C ALA A 94 -11.71 -13.88 -3.82
N GLY A 95 -12.77 -14.09 -4.61
CA GLY A 95 -13.44 -15.37 -4.68
C GLY A 95 -12.67 -16.37 -5.55
N GLU A 96 -12.93 -17.66 -5.37
CA GLU A 96 -12.54 -18.70 -6.32
C GLU A 96 -13.11 -18.37 -7.71
N GLY A 97 -12.22 -18.13 -8.68
CA GLY A 97 -12.57 -17.74 -10.05
C GLY A 97 -12.56 -16.22 -10.34
N CYS A 98 -12.20 -15.38 -9.36
CA CYS A 98 -12.13 -13.92 -9.52
C CYS A 98 -11.19 -13.48 -10.66
N ALA A 99 -9.93 -13.91 -10.66
CA ALA A 99 -8.97 -13.62 -11.72
C ALA A 99 -7.83 -14.64 -11.70
N ALA A 100 -7.19 -14.89 -12.85
CA ALA A 100 -6.08 -15.84 -12.95
C ALA A 100 -4.85 -15.46 -12.10
N SER A 101 -4.76 -14.22 -11.62
CA SER A 101 -3.66 -13.68 -10.83
C SER A 101 -3.94 -13.63 -9.32
N LEU A 102 -5.09 -14.12 -8.85
CA LEU A 102 -5.47 -14.07 -7.44
C LEU A 102 -5.99 -15.43 -6.98
N GLU A 103 -5.35 -15.97 -5.94
CA GLU A 103 -5.82 -17.18 -5.27
C GLU A 103 -7.10 -16.88 -4.48
N ALA A 104 -7.97 -17.89 -4.31
CA ALA A 104 -9.19 -17.75 -3.53
C ALA A 104 -8.88 -17.32 -2.08
N GLY A 105 -9.66 -16.38 -1.54
CA GLY A 105 -9.44 -15.81 -0.21
C GLY A 105 -8.33 -14.76 -0.12
N SER A 106 -7.62 -14.49 -1.23
CA SER A 106 -6.62 -13.41 -1.27
C SER A 106 -7.27 -12.06 -1.04
N ILE A 107 -6.58 -11.19 -0.30
CA ILE A 107 -7.02 -9.82 -0.07
C ILE A 107 -6.13 -8.89 -0.87
N LEU A 108 -6.71 -8.02 -1.68
CA LEU A 108 -5.97 -7.02 -2.44
C LEU A 108 -6.37 -5.61 -2.00
N THR A 109 -5.36 -4.84 -1.60
CA THR A 109 -5.45 -3.41 -1.34
C THR A 109 -4.85 -2.62 -2.50
N VAL A 110 -5.56 -1.62 -3.02
CA VAL A 110 -5.09 -0.83 -4.17
C VAL A 110 -4.90 0.63 -3.76
N PHE A 111 -3.76 1.21 -4.11
CA PHE A 111 -3.46 2.62 -3.90
C PHE A 111 -3.99 3.47 -5.05
N ASN A 112 -4.32 4.73 -4.76
CA ASN A 112 -4.79 5.65 -5.79
C ASN A 112 -4.34 7.09 -5.49
N SER A 113 -3.87 7.81 -6.51
CA SER A 113 -3.45 9.21 -6.38
C SER A 113 -4.55 10.23 -6.63
N ASP A 114 -5.70 9.81 -7.17
CA ASP A 114 -6.84 10.67 -7.44
C ASP A 114 -7.69 10.89 -6.19
N ALA A 115 -8.39 12.03 -6.15
CA ALA A 115 -9.31 12.34 -5.07
C ALA A 115 -10.43 11.28 -4.98
N PRO A 116 -10.80 10.82 -3.76
CA PRO A 116 -10.45 11.42 -2.46
C PRO A 116 -9.11 10.95 -1.88
N GLN A 117 -8.46 9.96 -2.47
CA GLN A 117 -7.14 9.49 -2.03
C GLN A 117 -6.04 10.48 -2.43
N LYS A 118 -4.86 10.29 -1.82
CA LYS A 118 -3.69 11.16 -1.97
C LYS A 118 -2.39 10.36 -2.03
N ALA A 119 -2.45 9.14 -2.57
CA ALA A 119 -1.24 8.34 -2.72
C ALA A 119 -0.26 9.05 -3.66
N ASN A 120 1.03 8.79 -3.45
CA ASN A 120 2.05 9.26 -4.37
C ASN A 120 1.80 8.64 -5.75
N VAL A 121 1.95 9.44 -6.80
CA VAL A 121 1.79 8.99 -8.20
C VAL A 121 2.69 7.80 -8.56
N ALA A 122 3.81 7.63 -7.85
CA ALA A 122 4.73 6.50 -8.03
C ALA A 122 4.14 5.14 -7.60
N ILE A 123 3.05 5.13 -6.83
CA ILE A 123 2.32 3.92 -6.41
C ILE A 123 0.88 3.90 -6.91
N ASP A 124 0.51 4.80 -7.81
CA ASP A 124 -0.86 4.87 -8.32
C ASP A 124 -1.25 3.60 -9.08
N GLY A 125 -2.42 3.06 -8.75
CA GLY A 125 -2.95 1.80 -9.27
C GLY A 125 -2.21 0.54 -8.80
N ALA A 126 -1.08 0.66 -8.11
CA ALA A 126 -0.37 -0.47 -7.54
C ALA A 126 -1.05 -0.96 -6.25
N GLY A 127 -0.68 -2.14 -5.77
CA GLY A 127 -1.32 -2.70 -4.58
C GLY A 127 -0.49 -3.74 -3.84
N LEU A 128 -1.10 -4.28 -2.79
CA LEU A 128 -0.58 -5.41 -2.01
C LEU A 128 -1.61 -6.54 -2.02
N ILE A 129 -1.16 -7.75 -2.34
CA ILE A 129 -1.94 -8.98 -2.20
C ILE A 129 -1.53 -9.64 -0.89
N PHE A 130 -2.50 -10.05 -0.10
CA PHE A 130 -2.32 -10.93 1.05
C PHE A 130 -2.95 -12.27 0.71
N GLU A 131 -2.13 -13.27 0.43
CA GLU A 131 -2.56 -14.62 0.10
C GLU A 131 -2.66 -15.47 1.37
N PRO A 132 -3.77 -16.17 1.61
CA PRO A 132 -3.90 -17.08 2.72
C PRO A 132 -3.25 -18.43 2.41
N THR A 133 -2.48 -18.96 3.36
CA THR A 133 -1.95 -20.33 3.33
C THR A 133 -2.50 -21.10 4.51
N ILE A 134 -3.12 -22.25 4.25
CA ILE A 134 -3.73 -23.08 5.28
C ILE A 134 -2.68 -24.00 5.90
N ASN A 135 -2.47 -23.88 7.21
CA ASN A 135 -1.60 -24.75 8.00
C ASN A 135 -2.45 -25.53 9.02
N ALA A 136 -3.06 -26.64 8.57
CA ALA A 136 -3.76 -27.65 9.37
C ALA A 136 -4.42 -27.11 10.67
N GLY A 137 -5.34 -26.14 10.53
CA GLY A 137 -6.04 -25.50 11.65
C GLY A 137 -5.70 -24.02 11.88
N SER A 138 -4.79 -23.43 11.10
CA SER A 138 -4.53 -21.99 11.09
C SER A 138 -4.36 -21.46 9.67
N ILE A 139 -4.48 -20.14 9.49
CA ILE A 139 -4.22 -19.47 8.21
C ILE A 139 -3.07 -18.49 8.44
N SER A 140 -1.97 -18.69 7.72
CA SER A 140 -0.87 -17.72 7.62
C SER A 140 -1.06 -16.84 6.39
N TRP A 141 -0.52 -15.62 6.41
CA TRP A 141 -0.67 -14.66 5.32
C TRP A 141 0.68 -14.36 4.69
N GLN A 142 0.80 -14.55 3.37
CA GLN A 142 1.93 -14.09 2.59
C GLN A 142 1.56 -12.79 1.90
N CYS A 143 2.39 -11.76 2.02
CA CYS A 143 2.15 -10.48 1.37
C CYS A 143 3.03 -10.36 0.12
N LYS A 144 2.43 -10.03 -1.02
CA LYS A 144 3.10 -9.84 -2.30
C LYS A 144 2.70 -8.50 -2.90
N LYS A 145 3.54 -7.94 -3.77
CA LYS A 145 3.17 -6.77 -4.57
C LYS A 145 2.18 -7.14 -5.66
N PHE A 146 1.20 -6.27 -5.87
CA PHE A 146 0.26 -6.33 -6.98
C PHE A 146 0.57 -5.24 -7.99
N LEU A 147 0.50 -5.60 -9.28
CA LEU A 147 0.59 -4.66 -10.39
C LEU A 147 -0.68 -4.81 -11.22
N VAL A 148 -1.44 -3.73 -11.38
CA VAL A 148 -2.46 -3.65 -12.42
C VAL A 148 -1.73 -3.58 -13.77
N ALA A 149 -2.23 -4.27 -14.79
CA ALA A 149 -1.66 -4.17 -16.14
C ALA A 149 -1.61 -2.69 -16.58
N GLY A 150 -0.41 -2.18 -16.87
CA GLY A 150 -0.18 -0.76 -17.21
C GLY A 150 0.09 0.18 -16.04
N SER A 151 0.16 -0.31 -14.79
CA SER A 151 0.53 0.48 -13.61
C SER A 151 2.05 0.58 -13.40
N VAL A 152 2.47 1.53 -12.55
CA VAL A 152 3.86 1.75 -12.17
C VAL A 152 4.41 0.53 -11.41
N VAL A 153 5.63 0.12 -11.72
CA VAL A 153 6.29 -1.00 -11.04
C VAL A 153 6.58 -0.62 -9.58
N LEU A 154 5.88 -1.29 -8.65
CA LEU A 154 6.12 -1.14 -7.22
C LEU A 154 7.53 -1.64 -6.85
N GLN A 155 8.34 -0.77 -6.26
CA GLN A 155 9.73 -1.08 -5.91
C GLN A 155 9.84 -1.75 -4.54
N ASP A 156 10.69 -2.78 -4.43
CA ASP A 156 10.86 -3.57 -3.20
C ASP A 156 11.38 -2.73 -2.02
N ARG A 157 12.10 -1.64 -2.30
CA ARG A 157 12.59 -0.71 -1.27
C ARG A 157 11.46 -0.02 -0.50
N TRP A 158 10.31 0.19 -1.14
CA TRP A 158 9.15 0.86 -0.54
C TRP A 158 8.28 -0.10 0.27
N LEU A 159 8.43 -1.41 0.07
CA LEU A 159 7.64 -2.44 0.73
C LEU A 159 8.05 -2.62 2.21
N PRO A 160 7.08 -2.84 3.12
CA PRO A 160 7.34 -3.38 4.45
C PRO A 160 8.08 -4.71 4.36
N SER A 161 8.87 -5.05 5.38
CA SER A 161 9.61 -6.32 5.42
C SER A 161 8.71 -7.56 5.33
N SER A 162 7.45 -7.45 5.76
CA SER A 162 6.45 -8.51 5.64
C SER A 162 5.94 -8.74 4.22
N CYS A 163 6.21 -7.82 3.29
CA CYS A 163 5.71 -7.81 1.91
C CYS A 163 6.85 -7.78 0.87
N ARG A 164 8.08 -8.10 1.29
CA ARG A 164 9.24 -8.25 0.41
C ARG A 164 9.48 -9.72 0.09
#